data_AF-A0A920UW92-F1
#
_entry.id   AF-A0A920UW92-F1
#
_cell.length_a   1.000
_cell.length_b   1.000
_cell.length_c   1.000
_cell.angle_alpha   90.00
_cell.angle_beta   90.00
_cell.angle_gamma   90.00
#
_symmetry.space_group_name_H-M   'P 1'
#
loop_
_entity.id
_entity.type
_entity.pdbx_description
1 polymer ?
#
loop_
_entity_poly.entity_id
_entity_poly.type
_entity_poly.pdbx_seq_one_letter_code
_entity_poly.pdbx_strand_id
1 'polypeptide(L)'
;MSLFGAIMSGLYQREQTGKGCKVSTSLLANGTWANSVMIQAGLADAEYRDKRPRDQAYNFISLNYRTKDKELIKLTLVNSARDWAPFCNAIGRPEFIEDDKFFTHEKRVKTCLC
;
A
#
# COMPACT_ATOMS: atom_id res chain seq x y z
N MET A 1 -17.53 -1.12 6.22
CA MET A 1 -18.30 0.12 6.51
C MET A 1 -19.49 0.35 5.57
N SER A 2 -19.73 -0.49 4.56
CA SER A 2 -20.79 -0.25 3.56
C SER A 2 -22.22 -0.22 4.13
N LEU A 3 -22.55 -1.11 5.08
CA LEU A 3 -23.89 -1.13 5.69
C LEU A 3 -24.20 0.15 6.46
N PHE A 4 -23.24 0.65 7.25
CA PHE A 4 -23.39 1.92 7.96
C PHE A 4 -23.65 3.07 6.99
N GLY A 5 -22.84 3.18 5.93
CA GLY A 5 -23.04 4.20 4.89
C GLY A 5 -24.42 4.09 4.24
N ALA A 6 -24.88 2.87 3.93
CA ALA A 6 -26.19 2.66 3.33
C ALA A 6 -27.36 3.02 4.27
N ILE A 7 -27.23 2.76 5.58
CA ILE A 7 -28.21 3.18 6.59
C ILE A 7 -28.25 4.71 6.69
N MET A 8 -27.09 5.37 6.79
CA MET A 8 -27.02 6.82 6.86
C MET A 8 -27.63 7.48 5.63
N SER A 9 -27.37 6.94 4.43
CA SER A 9 -27.98 7.40 3.19
C SER A 9 -29.50 7.18 3.17
N GLY A 10 -29.99 6.05 3.70
CA GLY A 10 -31.43 5.77 3.82
C GLY A 10 -32.13 6.72 4.81
N LEU A 11 -31.48 7.05 5.93
CA LEU A 11 -31.97 8.05 6.87
C LEU A 11 -32.00 9.45 6.23
N TYR A 12 -30.97 9.81 5.48
CA TYR A 12 -30.91 11.08 4.76
C TYR A 12 -32.00 11.20 3.69
N GLN A 13 -32.28 10.12 2.95
CA GLN A 13 -33.41 10.07 2.02
C GLN A 13 -34.75 10.25 2.74
N ARG A 14 -34.93 9.60 3.89
CA ARG A 14 -36.14 9.72 4.71
C ARG A 14 -36.32 11.16 5.20
N GLU A 15 -35.26 11.81 5.63
CA GLU A 15 -35.31 13.21 6.07
C GLU A 15 -35.80 14.14 4.96
N GLN A 16 -35.29 13.96 3.73
CA GLN A 16 -35.68 14.82 2.60
C GLN A 16 -37.08 14.54 2.04
N THR A 17 -37.53 13.28 2.10
CA THR A 17 -38.73 12.85 1.36
C THR A 17 -39.90 12.41 2.25
N GLY A 18 -39.67 12.25 3.56
CA GLY A 18 -40.60 11.64 4.51
C GLY A 18 -40.79 10.13 4.32
N LYS A 19 -40.14 9.50 3.32
CA LYS A 19 -40.32 8.08 2.99
C LYS A 19 -39.10 7.25 3.39
N GLY A 20 -39.33 6.19 4.16
CA GLY A 20 -38.29 5.20 4.48
C GLY A 20 -37.96 4.31 3.27
N CYS A 21 -36.84 3.61 3.34
CA CYS A 21 -36.41 2.67 2.31
C CYS A 21 -35.81 1.39 2.92
N LYS A 22 -35.73 0.33 2.11
CA LYS A 22 -35.04 -0.91 2.48
C LYS A 22 -33.55 -0.75 2.20
N VAL A 23 -32.73 -0.99 3.22
CA VAL A 23 -31.28 -1.01 3.11
C VAL A 23 -30.79 -2.47 3.15
N SER A 24 -29.91 -2.82 2.22
CA SER A 24 -29.22 -4.12 2.22
C SER A 24 -27.77 -3.97 1.77
N THR A 25 -26.94 -4.95 2.11
CA THR A 25 -25.56 -5.08 1.63
C THR A 25 -25.28 -6.54 1.29
N SER A 26 -24.19 -6.80 0.60
CA SER A 26 -23.72 -8.14 0.26
C SER A 26 -22.27 -8.30 0.69
N LEU A 27 -21.97 -9.36 1.45
CA LEU A 27 -20.59 -9.69 1.82
C LEU A 27 -19.74 -9.93 0.57
N LEU A 28 -20.31 -10.59 -0.45
CA LEU A 28 -19.64 -10.80 -1.73
C LEU A 28 -19.33 -9.47 -2.42
N ALA A 29 -20.32 -8.57 -2.53
CA ALA A 29 -20.10 -7.25 -3.16
C ALA A 29 -19.05 -6.41 -2.43
N ASN A 30 -19.04 -6.46 -1.09
CA ASN A 30 -18.02 -5.80 -0.27
C ASN A 30 -16.63 -6.42 -0.49
N GLY A 31 -16.56 -7.75 -0.59
CA GLY A 31 -15.33 -8.47 -0.92
C GLY A 31 -14.82 -8.13 -2.31
N THR A 32 -15.70 -8.06 -3.31
CA THR A 32 -15.37 -7.64 -4.68
C THR A 32 -14.84 -6.22 -4.69
N TRP A 33 -15.48 -5.28 -3.98
CA TRP A 33 -15.01 -3.91 -3.89
C TRP A 33 -13.62 -3.81 -3.24
N ALA A 34 -13.38 -4.53 -2.14
CA ALA A 34 -12.07 -4.55 -1.47
C ALA A 34 -10.95 -5.15 -2.34
N ASN A 35 -11.30 -6.03 -3.28
CA ASN A 35 -10.35 -6.67 -4.20
C ASN A 35 -10.48 -6.15 -5.65
N SER A 36 -11.11 -4.99 -5.85
CA SER A 36 -11.53 -4.54 -7.17
C SER A 36 -10.36 -4.39 -8.15
N VAL A 37 -9.20 -3.96 -7.66
CA VAL A 37 -7.98 -3.80 -8.47
C VAL A 37 -7.55 -5.13 -9.09
N MET A 38 -7.51 -6.20 -8.28
CA MET A 38 -7.11 -7.52 -8.77
C MET A 38 -8.17 -8.10 -9.71
N ILE A 39 -9.46 -7.94 -9.37
CA ILE A 39 -10.55 -8.39 -10.23
C ILE A 39 -10.50 -7.70 -11.59
N GLN A 40 -10.29 -6.38 -11.62
CA GLN A 40 -10.15 -5.62 -12.87
C GLN A 40 -8.93 -6.05 -13.66
N ALA A 41 -7.80 -6.31 -13.01
CA ALA A 41 -6.60 -6.83 -13.67
C ALA A 41 -6.90 -8.18 -14.35
N GLY A 42 -7.61 -9.09 -13.68
CA GLY A 42 -8.03 -10.36 -14.27
C GLY A 42 -8.99 -10.20 -15.45
N LEU A 43 -9.90 -9.23 -15.40
CA LEU A 43 -10.80 -8.92 -16.51
C LEU A 43 -10.10 -8.28 -17.72
N ALA A 44 -8.92 -7.69 -17.51
CA ALA A 44 -8.08 -7.10 -18.55
C ALA A 44 -6.95 -8.04 -19.02
N ASP A 45 -7.08 -9.35 -18.74
CA ASP A 45 -6.09 -10.39 -19.06
C ASP A 45 -4.68 -10.07 -18.55
N ALA A 46 -4.57 -9.42 -17.39
CA ALA A 46 -3.29 -9.11 -16.79
C ALA A 46 -2.56 -10.39 -16.33
N GLU A 47 -1.25 -10.41 -16.56
CA GLU A 47 -0.38 -11.47 -16.05
C GLU A 47 -0.17 -11.28 -14.53
N TYR A 48 -0.64 -12.25 -13.74
CA TYR A 48 -0.34 -12.31 -12.32
C TYR A 48 1.07 -12.85 -12.10
N ARG A 49 1.94 -12.00 -11.55
CA ARG A 49 3.30 -12.41 -11.22
C ARG A 49 3.35 -13.01 -9.84
N ASP A 50 4.11 -14.09 -9.70
CA ASP A 50 4.42 -14.64 -8.40
C ASP A 50 5.15 -13.63 -7.52
N LYS A 51 4.98 -13.81 -6.21
CA LYS A 51 5.70 -13.03 -5.22
C LYS A 51 7.19 -13.25 -5.42
N ARG A 52 7.92 -12.17 -5.70
CA ARG A 52 9.37 -12.23 -5.88
C ARG A 52 10.06 -12.61 -4.57
N PRO A 53 11.11 -13.47 -4.62
CA PRO A 53 11.97 -13.68 -3.47
C PRO A 53 12.71 -12.39 -3.10
N ARG A 54 13.20 -12.30 -1.87
CA ARG A 54 13.77 -11.05 -1.30
C ARG A 54 14.91 -10.48 -2.14
N ASP A 55 15.77 -11.37 -2.63
CA ASP A 55 16.94 -11.07 -3.47
C ASP A 55 16.55 -10.49 -4.85
N GLN A 56 15.31 -10.69 -5.30
CA GLN A 56 14.78 -10.21 -6.57
C GLN A 56 13.73 -9.10 -6.41
N ALA A 57 13.64 -8.50 -5.22
CA ALA A 57 12.66 -7.45 -4.95
C ALA A 57 12.86 -6.23 -5.88
N TYR A 58 11.75 -5.59 -6.25
CA TYR A 58 11.75 -4.43 -7.14
C TYR A 58 12.50 -3.23 -6.58
N ASN A 59 12.47 -3.08 -5.25
CA ASN A 59 13.12 -2.02 -4.50
C ASN A 59 13.15 -2.36 -3.02
N PHE A 60 13.95 -1.60 -2.27
CA PHE A 60 14.11 -1.77 -0.82
C PHE A 60 12.80 -1.54 -0.04
N ILE A 61 11.92 -0.63 -0.47
CA ILE A 61 10.63 -0.37 0.21
C ILE A 61 9.59 -1.49 0.05
N SER A 62 9.77 -2.37 -0.93
CA SER A 62 8.88 -3.54 -1.13
C SER A 62 9.15 -4.66 -0.13
N LEU A 63 10.23 -4.54 0.66
CA LEU A 63 10.65 -5.56 1.60
C LEU A 63 10.14 -5.30 3.01
N ASN A 64 10.06 -6.40 3.77
CA ASN A 64 9.97 -6.35 5.21
C ASN A 64 11.37 -6.54 5.79
N TYR A 65 11.74 -5.70 6.76
CA TYR A 65 13.01 -5.73 7.46
C TYR A 65 12.80 -6.30 8.84
N ARG A 66 13.61 -7.30 9.21
CA ARG A 66 13.54 -7.89 10.53
C ARG A 66 14.34 -7.06 11.52
N THR A 67 13.71 -6.67 12.61
CA THR A 67 14.34 -5.95 13.71
C THR A 67 14.99 -6.91 14.71
N LYS A 68 15.76 -6.36 15.66
CA LYS A 68 16.47 -7.14 16.68
C LYS A 68 15.51 -7.93 17.60
N ASP A 69 14.33 -7.39 17.86
CA ASP A 69 13.22 -8.02 18.61
C ASP A 69 12.40 -9.01 17.77
N LYS A 70 12.83 -9.30 16.53
CA LYS A 70 12.24 -10.27 15.59
C LYS A 70 10.94 -9.82 14.92
N GLU A 71 10.46 -8.63 15.20
CA GLU A 71 9.35 -8.00 14.49
C GLU A 71 9.73 -7.59 13.06
N LEU A 72 8.73 -7.30 12.23
CA LEU A 72 8.91 -6.89 10.84
C LEU A 72 8.49 -5.45 10.64
N ILE A 73 9.39 -4.64 10.08
CA ILE A 73 9.11 -3.28 9.66
C ILE A 73 8.98 -3.23 8.14
N LYS A 74 7.93 -2.57 7.66
CA LYS A 74 7.79 -2.20 6.25
C LYS A 74 8.17 -0.74 6.07
N LEU A 75 9.08 -0.48 5.14
CA LEU A 75 9.48 0.88 4.81
C LEU A 75 8.52 1.45 3.76
N THR A 76 8.16 2.73 3.90
CA THR A 76 7.34 3.45 2.91
C THR A 76 7.94 4.82 2.70
N LEU A 77 8.81 4.93 1.69
CA LEU A 77 9.43 6.18 1.27
C LEU A 77 8.86 6.55 -0.10
N VAL A 78 7.73 7.27 -0.11
CA VAL A 78 7.03 7.65 -1.35
C VAL A 78 7.82 8.70 -2.12
N ASN A 79 8.39 9.69 -1.42
CA ASN A 79 9.26 10.71 -2.03
C ASN A 79 10.70 10.49 -1.59
N SER A 80 11.37 9.53 -2.23
CA SER A 80 12.75 9.21 -1.87
C SER A 80 13.73 10.39 -2.04
N ALA A 81 13.46 11.35 -2.93
CA ALA A 81 14.35 12.51 -3.09
C ALA A 81 14.36 13.38 -1.82
N ARG A 82 13.19 13.60 -1.24
CA ARG A 82 13.02 14.36 0.01
C ARG A 82 13.39 13.53 1.25
N ASP A 83 12.96 12.27 1.27
CA ASP A 83 12.92 11.47 2.50
C ASP A 83 14.21 10.67 2.75
N TRP A 84 15.13 10.59 1.77
CA TRP A 84 16.34 9.76 1.87
C TRP A 84 17.31 10.21 2.96
N ALA A 85 17.70 11.49 2.97
CA ALA A 85 18.66 11.98 3.95
C ALA A 85 18.13 11.87 5.40
N PRO A 86 16.88 12.28 5.71
CA PRO A 86 16.29 12.03 7.03
C PRO A 86 16.26 10.54 7.40
N PHE A 87 15.94 9.66 6.45
CA PHE A 87 15.92 8.22 6.67
C PHE A 87 17.30 7.66 7.01
N CYS A 88 18.33 7.98 6.21
CA CYS A 88 19.71 7.57 6.43
C CYS A 88 20.22 7.97 7.82
N ASN A 89 19.92 9.20 8.24
CA ASN A 89 20.25 9.69 9.57
C ASN A 89 19.50 8.91 10.67
N ALA A 90 18.20 8.64 10.47
CA ALA A 90 17.38 7.92 11.45
C ALA A 90 17.83 6.47 11.67
N ILE A 91 18.34 5.80 10.63
CA ILE A 91 18.89 4.44 10.74
C ILE A 91 20.36 4.41 11.18
N GLY A 92 20.95 5.58 11.49
CA GLY A 92 22.35 5.70 11.89
C GLY A 92 23.35 5.38 10.77
N ARG A 93 22.95 5.58 9.51
CA ARG A 93 23.76 5.33 8.31
C ARG A 93 23.86 6.58 7.42
N PRO A 94 24.39 7.71 7.91
CA PRO A 94 24.53 8.93 7.12
C PRO A 94 25.41 8.74 5.87
N GLU A 95 26.31 7.75 5.87
CA GLU A 95 27.17 7.42 4.72
C GLU A 95 26.39 7.07 3.45
N PHE A 96 25.15 6.58 3.58
CA PHE A 96 24.30 6.24 2.44
C PHE A 96 23.74 7.46 1.68
N ILE A 97 23.89 8.66 2.24
CA ILE A 97 23.44 9.90 1.58
C ILE A 97 24.32 10.20 0.36
N GLU A 98 25.63 10.01 0.51
CA GLU A 98 26.64 10.34 -0.50
C GLU A 98 27.17 9.12 -1.27
N ASP A 99 26.81 7.90 -0.85
CA ASP A 99 27.17 6.68 -1.55
C ASP A 99 26.61 6.67 -2.98
N ASP A 100 27.49 6.51 -3.98
CA ASP A 100 27.13 6.48 -5.39
C ASP A 100 26.09 5.39 -5.72
N LYS A 101 26.06 4.29 -4.95
CA LYS A 101 25.05 3.22 -5.09
C LYS A 101 23.64 3.67 -4.73
N PHE A 102 23.50 4.75 -3.95
CA PHE A 102 22.22 5.26 -3.48
C PHE A 102 22.01 6.73 -3.85
N PHE A 103 22.88 7.33 -4.66
CA PHE A 103 22.83 8.76 -4.93
C PHE A 103 21.55 9.20 -5.68
N THR A 104 21.11 8.40 -6.65
CA THR A 104 19.90 8.70 -7.45
C THR A 104 18.73 7.81 -7.07
N HIS A 105 17.50 8.27 -7.36
CA HIS A 105 16.28 7.47 -7.15
C HIS A 105 16.36 6.09 -7.84
N GLU A 106 16.79 6.06 -9.11
CA GLU A 106 16.91 4.82 -9.87
C GLU A 106 17.91 3.84 -9.26
N LYS A 107 19.05 4.35 -8.78
CA LYS A 107 20.06 3.52 -8.12
C LYS A 107 19.54 2.97 -6.79
N ARG A 108 18.82 3.78 -5.99
CA ARG A 108 18.14 3.31 -4.76
C ARG A 108 17.10 2.22 -5.02
N VAL A 109 16.36 2.32 -6.12
CA VAL A 109 15.37 1.31 -6.51
C VAL A 109 16.06 -0.01 -6.88
N LYS A 110 17.18 0.04 -7.60
CA LYS A 110 17.93 -1.16 -8.02
C LYS A 110 18.74 -1.80 -6.89
N THR A 111 19.24 -1.02 -5.93
CA THR A 111 20.14 -1.50 -4.89
C THR A 111 19.37 -1.82 -3.61
N CYS A 112 19.40 -3.08 -3.20
CA CYS A 112 18.80 -3.51 -1.94
C CYS A 112 19.67 -3.06 -0.76
N LEU A 113 19.03 -2.52 0.29
CA LEU A 113 19.68 -2.28 1.58
C LEU A 113 19.86 -3.62 2.30
N CYS A 114 20.99 -4.28 2.07
CA CYS A 114 21.46 -5.44 2.82
C CYS A 114 22.74 -5.08 3.57
#